data_AF-A0A377TSS6-F1
#
_entry.id   AF-A0A377TSS6-F1
#
_cell.length_a   1.000
_cell.length_b   1.000
_cell.length_c   1.000
_cell.angle_alpha   90.00
_cell.angle_beta   90.00
_cell.angle_gamma   90.00
#
_symmetry.space_group_name_H-M   'P 1'
#
loop_
_entity.id
_entity.type
_entity.pdbx_description
1 polymer ?
#
loop_
_entity_poly.entity_id
_entity_poly.type
_entity_poly.pdbx_seq_one_letter_code
_entity_poly.pdbx_strand_id
1 'polypeptide(L)' 'MLGLTTERLFAMVSRLWPLQTLDFPSLGGEQIDVALHFNKLSGKEPLLKEIIETVIRSFKA' A
#
# COMPACT_ATOMS: atom_id res chain seq x y z
N MET A 1 -8.96 -19.18 11.49
CA MET A 1 -7.66 -19.06 10.79
C MET A 1 -7.10 -17.69 11.09
N LEU A 2 -5.80 -17.58 11.40
CA LEU A 2 -5.14 -16.31 11.70
C LEU A 2 -4.17 -15.97 10.58
N GLY A 3 -3.96 -14.68 10.33
CA GLY A 3 -3.07 -14.20 9.29
C GLY A 3 -2.53 -12.82 9.62
N LEU A 4 -1.37 -12.50 9.04
CA LEU A 4 -0.77 -11.18 9.08
C LEU A 4 -1.14 -10.44 7.78
N THR A 5 -1.40 -9.15 7.89
CA THR A 5 -1.75 -8.31 6.75
C THR A 5 -1.35 -6.87 7.02
N THR A 6 -1.28 -6.06 5.98
CA THR A 6 -1.11 -4.61 6.14
C THR A 6 -2.43 -3.97 6.56
N GLU A 7 -2.34 -2.90 7.34
CA GLU A 7 -3.51 -2.14 7.79
C GLU A 7 -4.39 -1.70 6.62
N ARG A 8 -3.76 -1.25 5.52
CA ARG A 8 -4.46 -0.81 4.32
C ARG A 8 -5.24 -1.95 3.64
N LEU A 9 -4.65 -3.14 3.54
CA LEU A 9 -5.35 -4.30 2.99
C LEU A 9 -6.50 -4.72 3.90
N PHE A 10 -6.27 -4.78 5.22
CA PHE A 10 -7.32 -5.07 6.21
C PHE A 10 -8.51 -4.12 6.10
N ALA A 11 -8.27 -2.81 6.05
CA ALA A 11 -9.32 -1.79 5.94
C ALA A 11 -10.18 -1.92 4.67
N MET A 12 -9.61 -2.48 3.60
CA MET A 12 -10.32 -2.76 2.35
C MET A 12 -11.16 -4.04 2.46
N VAL A 13 -10.57 -5.15 2.92
CA VAL A 13 -11.24 -6.47 2.92
C VAL A 13 -12.23 -6.67 4.06
N SER A 14 -12.06 -5.97 5.20
CA SER A 14 -12.97 -6.04 6.35
C SER A 14 -14.37 -5.50 6.06
N ARG A 15 -14.54 -4.75 4.96
CA ARG A 15 -15.85 -4.29 4.47
C ARG A 15 -16.66 -5.39 3.80
N LEU A 16 -15.98 -6.41 3.29
CA LEU A 16 -16.59 -7.49 2.50
C LEU A 16 -16.68 -8.80 3.30
N TRP A 17 -15.75 -9.01 4.24
CA TRP A 17 -15.67 -10.21 5.07
C TRP A 17 -15.70 -9.85 6.55
N PRO A 18 -16.25 -10.74 7.43
CA PRO A 18 -16.36 -10.50 8.87
C PRO A 18 -15.00 -10.69 9.57
N LEU A 19 -14.03 -9.87 9.22
CA LEU A 19 -12.67 -9.89 9.77
C LEU A 19 -12.60 -9.07 11.05
N GLN A 20 -11.78 -9.52 12.00
CA GLN A 20 -11.52 -8.82 13.25
C GLN A 20 -10.01 -8.72 13.47
N THR A 21 -9.58 -7.57 14.00
CA THR A 21 -8.22 -7.42 14.53
C THR A 21 -8.13 -8.03 15.91
N LEU A 22 -7.05 -8.75 16.17
CA LEU A 22 -6.71 -9.19 17.52
C LEU A 22 -5.79 -8.14 18.15
N ASP A 23 -5.97 -7.91 19.45
CA ASP A 23 -5.04 -7.09 20.23
C ASP A 23 -3.72 -7.85 20.37
N PHE A 24 -2.82 -7.59 19.44
CA PHE A 24 -1.51 -8.23 19.33
C PHE A 24 -0.45 -7.14 19.17
N PRO A 25 0.67 -7.21 19.89
CA PRO A 25 1.75 -6.24 19.75
C PRO A 25 2.20 -6.16 18.29
N SER A 26 2.33 -4.95 17.76
CA SER A 26 2.89 -4.75 16.42
C SER A 26 4.21 -5.51 16.31
N LEU A 27 4.40 -6.27 15.23
CA LEU A 27 5.64 -6.97 14.94
C LEU A 27 6.76 -5.94 14.82
N GLY A 28 7.56 -5.77 15.89
CA GLY A 28 8.87 -5.13 15.88
C GLY A 28 9.02 -3.72 15.27
N GLY A 29 7.94 -2.95 15.06
CA GLY A 29 8.03 -1.69 14.31
C GLY A 29 8.47 -1.88 12.85
N GLU A 30 8.37 -3.11 12.33
CA GLU A 30 8.76 -3.43 10.96
C GLU A 30 7.84 -2.70 9.98
N GLN A 31 8.39 -1.72 9.27
CA GLN A 31 7.71 -1.05 8.17
C GLN A 31 7.98 -1.80 6.88
N ILE A 32 6.94 -1.98 6.08
CA ILE A 32 7.09 -2.51 4.73
C ILE A 32 7.41 -1.34 3.81
N ASP A 33 8.62 -1.30 3.29
CA ASP A 33 9.02 -0.34 2.27
C ASP A 33 8.30 -0.65 0.95
N VAL A 34 7.54 0.33 0.46
CA VAL A 34 6.83 0.24 -0.82
C VAL A 34 7.47 1.20 -1.83
N ALA A 35 7.92 0.67 -2.96
CA ALA A 35 8.56 1.44 -4.03
C ALA A 35 7.83 1.30 -5.36
N LEU A 36 7.74 2.41 -6.11
CA LEU A 36 7.26 2.43 -7.49
C LEU A 36 8.45 2.43 -8.43
N HIS A 37 8.62 1.35 -9.19
CA HIS A 37 9.70 1.21 -10.17
C HIS A 37 9.24 1.65 -11.56
N PHE A 38 9.98 2.60 -12.16
CA PHE A 38 9.73 3.06 -13.52
C PHE A 38 11.05 3.43 -14.23
N ASN A 39 11.04 3.39 -15.56
CA ASN A 39 12.18 3.78 -16.38
C ASN A 39 12.38 5.31 -16.33
N LYS A 40 13.64 5.77 -16.32
CA LYS A 40 14.01 7.19 -16.44
C LYS A 40 13.34 7.90 -17.63
N LEU A 41 13.11 7.21 -18.74
CA LEU A 41 12.41 7.74 -19.91
C LEU A 41 10.90 7.91 -19.68
N SER A 42 10.28 7.06 -18.85
CA SER A 42 8.87 7.18 -18.48
C SER A 42 8.58 8.48 -17.74
N GLY A 43 9.52 8.99 -16.95
CA GLY A 43 9.37 10.29 -16.28
C GLY A 43 9.44 11.50 -17.22
N LYS A 44 9.85 11.30 -18.48
CA LYS A 44 9.91 12.36 -19.51
C LYS A 44 8.66 12.40 -20.38
N GLU A 45 7.89 11.32 -20.43
CA GLU A 45 6.65 11.26 -21.17
C GLU A 45 5.53 11.84 -20.29
N PRO A 46 4.79 12.87 -20.76
CA PRO A 46 3.82 13.59 -19.94
C PRO A 46 2.76 12.72 -19.26
N LEU A 47 2.17 11.76 -19.99
CA LEU A 47 1.11 10.91 -19.45
C LEU A 47 1.65 9.95 -18.38
N LEU A 48 2.77 9.30 -18.64
CA LEU A 48 3.43 8.40 -17.70
C LEU A 48 3.90 9.14 -16.45
N LYS A 49 4.37 10.37 -16.58
CA LYS A 49 4.71 11.23 -15.43
C LYS A 49 3.49 11.49 -14.56
N GLU A 50 2.35 11.85 -15.15
CA GLU A 50 1.09 12.07 -14.42
C GLU A 50 0.61 10.80 -13.69
N ILE A 51 0.73 9.64 -14.34
CA ILE A 51 0.43 8.34 -13.73
C ILE A 51 1.35 8.07 -12.53
N ILE A 52 2.66 8.27 -12.68
CA ILE A 52 3.65 8.09 -11.59
C ILE A 52 3.28 8.99 -10.40
N GLU A 53 3.01 10.26 -10.63
CA GLU A 53 2.65 11.22 -9.58
C GLU A 53 1.33 10.84 -8.90
N THR A 54 0.35 10.36 -9.65
CA THR A 54 -0.95 9.90 -9.15
C THR A 54 -0.81 8.67 -8.26
N VAL A 55 0.00 7.69 -8.67
CA VAL A 55 0.28 6.48 -7.86
C VAL A 55 0.98 6.89 -6.57
N ILE A 56 2.01 7.73 -6.63
CA ILE A 56 2.73 8.20 -5.43
C ILE A 56 1.76 8.90 -4.45
N ARG A 57 0.89 9.78 -4.95
CA ARG A 57 -0.10 10.49 -4.12
C ARG A 57 -1.09 9.52 -3.47
N SER A 58 -1.53 8.52 -4.22
CA SER A 58 -2.47 7.50 -3.73
C SER A 58 -1.85 6.57 -2.68
N PHE A 59 -0.52 6.46 -2.61
CA PHE A 59 0.18 5.68 -1.58
C PHE A 59 0.57 6.49 -0.33
N LYS A 60 0.70 7.82 -0.44
CA LYS A 60 1.02 8.71 0.69
C LYS A 60 -0.20 9.15 1.52
N ALA A 61 -1.41 9.00 0.97
CA ALA A 61 -2.68 9.30 1.64
C ALA A 61 -3.21 8.08 2.39
#